data_AF-A0A920P940-F1
#
_entry.id   AF-A0A920P940-F1
#
_cell.length_a   1.000
_cell.length_b   1.000
_cell.length_c   1.000
_cell.angle_alpha   90.00
_cell.angle_beta   90.00
_cell.angle_gamma   90.00
#
_symmetry.space_group_name_H-M   'P 1'
#
loop_
_entity.id
_entity.type
_entity.pdbx_description
1 polymer ?
#
loop_
_entity_poly.entity_id
_entity_poly.type
_entity_poly.pdbx_seq_one_letter_code
_entity_poly.pdbx_strand_id
1 'polypeptide(L)'
;MLMKNDPELDLIPVSREGQAFSVAAGLSVGGKNPVILIQNTGMMESGDSLRGWCLGMNIPVVMMVGYRGYTRHGVNSDTAATYTERFLNAFGIQYYLVENDSDAERISVAFEEAQQTKRPVAILVGDEYHGFH
;
A
#
# COMPACT_ATOMS: atom_id res chain seq x y z
N MET A 1 10.61 -15.77 -8.25
CA MET A 1 10.09 -14.48 -7.72
C MET A 1 11.04 -14.05 -6.62
N LEU A 2 11.70 -12.89 -6.75
CA LEU A 2 12.72 -12.43 -5.80
C LEU A 2 12.24 -12.46 -4.34
N MET A 3 11.01 -12.01 -4.08
CA MET A 3 10.42 -12.01 -2.73
C MET A 3 10.23 -13.40 -2.12
N LYS A 4 10.00 -14.46 -2.92
CA LYS A 4 9.83 -15.82 -2.39
C LYS A 4 11.17 -16.47 -2.01
N ASN A 5 12.26 -15.91 -2.49
CA ASN A 5 13.61 -16.43 -2.27
C ASN A 5 14.35 -15.67 -1.16
N ASP A 6 13.75 -14.60 -0.64
CA ASP A 6 14.29 -13.84 0.47
C ASP A 6 13.88 -14.51 1.80
N PRO A 7 14.83 -15.03 2.59
CA PRO A 7 14.52 -15.72 3.84
C PRO A 7 14.05 -14.77 4.95
N GLU A 8 14.20 -13.45 4.79
CA GLU A 8 13.73 -12.46 5.76
C GLU A 8 12.26 -12.07 5.55
N LEU A 9 11.64 -12.51 4.44
CA LEU A 9 10.27 -12.17 4.06
C LEU A 9 9.35 -13.39 4.01
N ASP A 10 8.28 -13.36 4.80
CA ASP A 10 7.18 -14.31 4.71
C ASP A 10 6.09 -13.80 3.76
N LEU A 11 5.96 -14.43 2.59
CA LEU A 11 4.87 -14.12 1.66
C LEU A 11 3.58 -14.82 2.08
N ILE A 12 2.60 -14.03 2.54
CA ILE A 12 1.28 -14.54 2.96
C ILE A 12 0.24 -14.19 1.89
N PRO A 13 -0.19 -15.16 1.05
CA PRO A 13 -1.21 -14.90 0.04
C PRO A 13 -2.59 -14.78 0.67
N VAL A 14 -3.43 -13.93 0.07
CA VAL A 14 -4.85 -13.80 0.43
C VAL A 14 -5.73 -14.12 -0.76
N SER A 15 -6.93 -14.64 -0.51
CA SER A 15 -7.88 -15.00 -1.57
C SER A 15 -8.61 -13.79 -2.18
N ARG A 16 -8.66 -12.68 -1.44
CA ARG A 16 -9.30 -11.41 -1.80
C ARG A 16 -8.52 -10.27 -1.17
N GLU A 17 -8.46 -9.14 -1.85
CA GLU A 17 -7.70 -7.96 -1.45
C GLU A 17 -8.10 -7.47 -0.05
N GLY A 18 -9.41 -7.47 0.27
CA GLY A 18 -9.91 -7.04 1.57
C GLY A 18 -9.39 -7.86 2.75
N GLN A 19 -9.02 -9.13 2.52
CA GLN A 19 -8.47 -10.00 3.57
C GLN A 19 -7.03 -9.63 3.96
N ALA A 20 -6.30 -8.90 3.11
CA ALA A 20 -4.96 -8.44 3.45
C ALA A 20 -4.96 -7.57 4.71
N PHE A 21 -6.03 -6.78 4.91
CA PHE A 21 -6.15 -5.85 6.04
C PHE A 21 -6.41 -6.55 7.37
N SER A 22 -7.28 -7.57 7.40
CA SER A 22 -7.54 -8.36 8.61
C SER A 22 -6.32 -9.22 8.99
N VAL A 23 -5.66 -9.81 7.98
CA VAL A 23 -4.41 -10.57 8.19
C VAL A 23 -3.30 -9.66 8.73
N ALA A 24 -3.06 -8.51 8.10
CA ALA A 24 -2.09 -7.54 8.58
C ALA A 24 -2.41 -7.05 10.00
N ALA A 25 -3.68 -6.78 10.30
CA ALA A 25 -4.09 -6.41 11.65
C ALA A 25 -3.75 -7.50 12.68
N GLY A 26 -4.09 -8.76 12.39
CA GLY A 26 -3.75 -9.89 13.26
C GLY A 26 -2.24 -10.06 13.47
N LEU A 27 -1.46 -9.96 12.40
CA LEU A 27 0.01 -10.03 12.46
C LEU A 27 0.60 -8.89 13.30
N SER A 28 0.11 -7.66 13.09
CA SER A 28 0.56 -6.48 13.83
C SER A 28 0.27 -6.61 15.33
N VAL A 29 -0.95 -7.03 15.69
CA VAL A 29 -1.32 -7.31 17.10
C VAL A 29 -0.48 -8.44 17.69
N GLY A 30 -0.12 -9.44 16.87
CA GLY A 30 0.82 -10.51 17.23
C GLY A 30 2.29 -10.09 17.32
N GLY A 31 2.61 -8.80 17.19
CA GLY A 31 3.96 -8.26 17.31
C GLY A 31 4.82 -8.39 16.05
N LYS A 32 4.21 -8.65 14.89
CA LYS A 32 4.90 -8.65 13.58
C LYS A 32 4.78 -7.26 12.92
N ASN A 33 5.59 -7.04 11.89
CA ASN A 33 5.61 -5.81 11.10
C ASN A 33 5.13 -6.09 9.66
N PRO A 34 3.82 -6.24 9.43
CA PRO A 34 3.31 -6.61 8.12
C PRO A 34 3.37 -5.45 7.13
N VAL A 35 3.44 -5.81 5.85
CA VAL A 35 3.29 -4.90 4.71
C VAL A 35 2.22 -5.46 3.80
N ILE A 36 1.35 -4.60 3.28
CA ILE A 36 0.34 -4.99 2.31
C ILE A 36 0.83 -4.62 0.91
N LEU A 37 0.98 -5.62 0.04
CA LEU A 37 1.20 -5.41 -1.39
C LEU A 37 -0.16 -5.48 -2.09
N ILE A 38 -0.55 -4.41 -2.78
CA ILE A 38 -1.90 -4.31 -3.38
C ILE A 38 -1.86 -3.42 -4.62
N GLN A 39 -2.74 -3.63 -5.59
CA GLN A 39 -2.95 -2.67 -6.68
C GLN A 39 -3.97 -1.61 -6.24
N ASN A 40 -3.88 -0.38 -6.74
CA ASN A 40 -4.82 0.69 -6.42
C ASN A 40 -6.32 0.34 -6.59
N THR A 41 -6.69 -0.48 -7.58
CA THR A 41 -8.05 -1.03 -7.73
C THR A 41 -8.49 -1.90 -6.55
N GLY A 42 -7.64 -2.84 -6.15
CA GLY A 42 -7.86 -3.69 -4.99
C GLY A 42 -7.97 -2.87 -3.71
N MET A 43 -7.12 -1.86 -3.54
CA MET A 43 -7.18 -0.95 -2.40
C MET A 43 -8.54 -0.25 -2.30
N MET A 44 -9.07 0.26 -3.41
CA MET A 44 -10.38 0.91 -3.43
C MET A 44 -11.52 -0.08 -3.13
N GLU A 45 -11.46 -1.30 -3.65
CA GLU A 45 -12.43 -2.37 -3.33
C GLU A 45 -12.43 -2.69 -1.83
N SER A 46 -11.24 -2.68 -1.23
CA SER A 46 -11.02 -3.07 0.15
C SER A 46 -11.28 -1.96 1.18
N GLY A 47 -11.85 -0.82 0.78
CA GLY A 47 -11.97 0.37 1.63
C GLY A 47 -12.63 0.13 2.98
N ASP A 48 -13.69 -0.69 3.07
CA ASP A 48 -14.31 -1.00 4.36
C ASP A 48 -13.38 -1.83 5.27
N SER A 49 -12.60 -2.74 4.70
CA SER A 49 -11.62 -3.53 5.45
C SER A 49 -10.46 -2.66 5.94
N LEU A 50 -9.94 -1.77 5.10
CA LEU A 50 -8.96 -0.76 5.48
C LEU A 50 -9.47 0.16 6.60
N ARG A 51 -10.72 0.65 6.48
CA ARG A 51 -11.37 1.50 7.49
C ARG A 51 -11.57 0.75 8.81
N GLY A 52 -12.09 -0.47 8.77
CA GLY A 52 -12.42 -1.24 9.96
C GLY A 52 -11.18 -1.75 10.68
N TRP A 53 -10.32 -2.48 9.98
CA TRP A 53 -9.19 -3.17 10.58
C TRP A 53 -8.00 -2.26 10.82
N CYS A 54 -7.66 -1.38 9.89
CA CYS A 54 -6.44 -0.58 10.04
C CYS A 54 -6.72 0.77 10.70
N LEU A 55 -7.66 1.55 10.17
CA LEU A 55 -8.00 2.84 10.76
C LEU A 55 -8.75 2.67 12.09
N GLY A 56 -9.76 1.81 12.15
CA GLY A 56 -10.62 1.63 13.32
C GLY A 56 -9.90 1.03 14.53
N MET A 57 -8.86 0.22 14.30
CA MET A 57 -8.07 -0.40 15.38
C MET A 57 -6.68 0.21 15.56
N ASN A 58 -6.39 1.34 14.89
CA ASN A 58 -5.10 2.02 14.94
C ASN A 58 -3.90 1.10 14.62
N ILE A 59 -4.02 0.32 13.55
CA ILE A 59 -2.95 -0.59 13.11
C ILE A 59 -1.93 0.18 12.28
N PRO A 60 -0.65 0.21 12.70
CA PRO A 60 0.43 0.79 11.91
C PRO A 60 0.84 -0.18 10.80
N VAL A 61 0.37 0.06 9.57
CA VAL A 61 0.70 -0.78 8.41
C VAL A 61 1.06 0.07 7.21
N VAL A 62 2.10 -0.34 6.48
CA VAL A 62 2.45 0.26 5.20
C VAL A 62 1.78 -0.54 4.08
N MET A 63 1.11 0.16 3.16
CA MET A 63 0.57 -0.40 1.94
C MET A 63 1.47 -0.01 0.77
N MET A 64 2.15 -0.97 0.14
CA MET A 64 2.77 -0.73 -1.17
C MET A 64 1.71 -0.93 -2.25
N VAL A 65 1.31 0.19 -2.84
CA VAL A 65 0.22 0.26 -3.80
C VAL A 65 0.78 0.42 -5.20
N GLY A 66 0.58 -0.59 -6.05
CA GLY A 66 0.88 -0.46 -7.48
C GLY A 66 -0.03 0.60 -8.10
N TYR A 67 0.55 1.73 -8.54
CA TYR A 67 -0.21 2.89 -9.01
C TYR A 67 -0.56 2.76 -10.50
N ARG A 68 -1.45 1.80 -10.81
CA ARG A 68 -1.86 1.50 -12.19
C ARG A 68 -2.47 2.73 -12.86
N GLY A 69 -1.98 3.03 -14.06
CA GLY A 69 -2.45 4.14 -14.90
C GLY A 69 -1.92 5.52 -14.48
N TYR A 70 -0.99 5.57 -13.53
CA TYR A 70 -0.32 6.81 -13.15
C TYR A 70 0.50 7.35 -14.33
N THR A 71 0.30 8.63 -14.63
CA THR A 71 1.09 9.35 -15.62
C THR A 71 1.58 10.63 -14.97
N ARG A 72 2.90 10.74 -14.73
CA ARG A 72 3.52 11.85 -13.99
C ARG A 72 3.07 13.25 -14.44
N HIS A 73 2.88 13.41 -15.75
CA HIS A 73 2.47 14.67 -16.40
C HIS A 73 1.40 14.46 -17.48
N GLY A 74 0.78 13.28 -17.51
CA GLY A 74 -0.19 12.91 -18.54
C GLY A 74 -1.63 13.09 -18.08
N VAL A 75 -2.56 12.92 -19.03
CA VAL A 75 -3.96 12.69 -18.68
C VAL A 75 -4.09 11.22 -18.34
N ASN A 76 -4.57 10.93 -17.12
CA ASN A 76 -4.84 9.56 -16.70
C ASN A 76 -5.77 8.88 -17.71
N SER A 77 -5.31 7.80 -18.31
CA SER A 77 -6.10 6.95 -19.21
C SER A 77 -6.92 5.89 -18.45
N ASP A 78 -6.58 5.63 -17.19
CA ASP A 78 -7.27 4.72 -16.29
C ASP A 78 -7.96 5.49 -15.16
N THR A 79 -9.24 5.19 -14.93
CA THR A 79 -10.00 5.80 -13.84
C THR A 79 -9.46 5.40 -12.47
N ALA A 80 -8.82 4.23 -12.35
CA ALA A 80 -8.15 3.82 -11.11
C ALA A 80 -7.11 4.86 -10.68
N ALA A 81 -6.31 5.38 -11.61
CA ALA A 81 -5.35 6.43 -11.32
C ALA A 81 -6.04 7.72 -10.85
N THR A 82 -7.11 8.11 -11.55
CA THR A 82 -7.91 9.31 -11.22
C THR A 82 -8.47 9.29 -9.79
N TYR A 83 -8.83 8.12 -9.27
CA TYR A 83 -9.44 7.99 -7.94
C TYR A 83 -8.46 7.59 -6.84
N THR A 84 -7.23 7.16 -7.15
CA THR A 84 -6.28 6.65 -6.15
C THR A 84 -6.00 7.68 -5.04
N GLU A 85 -5.52 8.87 -5.40
CA GLU A 85 -5.25 9.93 -4.43
C GLU A 85 -6.54 10.48 -3.79
N ARG A 86 -7.63 10.55 -4.55
CA ARG A 86 -8.94 10.98 -4.03
C ARG A 86 -9.43 10.06 -2.92
N PHE A 87 -9.27 8.75 -3.11
CA PHE A 87 -9.61 7.73 -2.13
C PHE A 87 -8.74 7.88 -0.87
N LEU A 88 -7.42 8.00 -1.04
CA LEU A 88 -6.49 8.18 0.08
C LEU A 88 -6.81 9.45 0.88
N ASN A 89 -7.04 10.56 0.19
CA ASN A 89 -7.42 11.83 0.80
C ASN A 89 -8.77 11.73 1.54
N ALA A 90 -9.76 11.06 0.94
CA ALA A 90 -11.08 10.87 1.57
C ALA A 90 -11.00 10.04 2.86
N PHE A 91 -10.07 9.10 2.94
CA PHE A 91 -9.83 8.27 4.13
C PHE A 91 -8.82 8.90 5.11
N GLY A 92 -8.23 10.04 4.76
CA GLY A 92 -7.18 10.69 5.55
C GLY A 92 -5.96 9.79 5.71
N ILE A 93 -5.54 9.13 4.64
CA ILE A 93 -4.38 8.25 4.59
C ILE A 93 -3.23 8.99 3.94
N GLN A 94 -2.14 9.10 4.67
CA GLN A 94 -0.91 9.71 4.21
C GLN A 94 -0.26 8.83 3.16
N TYR A 95 0.33 9.44 2.14
CA TYR A 95 0.99 8.69 1.08
C TYR A 95 2.22 9.36 0.53
N TYR A 96 3.15 8.52 0.07
CA TYR A 96 4.35 8.92 -0.63
C TYR A 96 4.35 8.28 -2.02
N LEU A 97 4.82 9.01 -3.03
CA LEU A 97 5.06 8.47 -4.35
C LEU A 97 6.50 7.95 -4.43
N VAL A 98 6.73 6.79 -5.05
CA VAL A 98 8.06 6.25 -5.36
C VAL A 98 8.06 5.91 -6.84
N GLU A 99 8.87 6.62 -7.64
CA GLU A 99 8.97 6.40 -9.09
C GLU A 99 10.31 5.79 -9.49
N ASN A 100 11.36 5.97 -8.71
CA ASN A 100 12.71 5.50 -9.01
C ASN A 100 13.50 5.26 -7.72
N ASP A 101 14.70 4.70 -7.85
CA ASP A 101 15.58 4.37 -6.74
C ASP A 101 15.90 5.55 -5.80
N SER A 102 15.93 6.79 -6.31
CA SER A 102 16.21 7.96 -5.45
C SER A 102 15.07 8.30 -4.49
N ASP A 103 13.88 7.74 -4.71
CA ASP A 103 12.73 7.89 -3.82
C ASP A 103 12.68 6.81 -2.72
N ALA A 104 13.60 5.84 -2.71
CA ALA A 104 13.55 4.66 -1.82
C ALA A 104 13.53 5.00 -0.33
N GLU A 105 14.16 6.11 0.09
CA GLU A 105 14.12 6.58 1.49
C GLU A 105 12.69 6.86 1.98
N ARG A 106 11.76 7.19 1.08
CA ARG A 106 10.34 7.42 1.43
C ARG A 106 9.68 6.17 2.00
N ILE A 107 10.20 4.98 1.69
CA ILE A 107 9.71 3.73 2.26
C ILE A 107 9.95 3.74 3.78
N SER A 108 11.18 4.04 4.23
CA SER A 108 11.50 4.12 5.66
C SER A 108 10.68 5.20 6.36
N VAL A 109 10.52 6.36 5.74
CA VAL A 109 9.67 7.45 6.27
C VAL A 109 8.23 6.97 6.47
N ALA A 110 7.66 6.23 5.52
CA ALA A 110 6.30 5.70 5.63
C ALA A 110 6.14 4.72 6.80
N PHE A 111 7.14 3.87 7.07
CA PHE A 111 7.11 2.96 8.23
C PHE A 111 7.18 3.73 9.55
N GLU A 112 8.07 4.71 9.64
CA GLU A 112 8.19 5.56 10.83
C GLU A 112 6.88 6.30 11.10
N GLU A 113 6.30 6.93 10.07
CA GLU A 113 5.02 7.66 10.20
C GLU A 113 3.86 6.73 10.58
N ALA A 114 3.76 5.55 9.96
CA ALA A 114 2.74 4.57 10.33
C ALA A 114 2.85 4.19 11.82
N GLN A 115 4.07 3.95 12.31
CA GLN A 115 4.32 3.59 13.71
C GLN A 115 4.04 4.73 14.68
N GLN A 116 4.42 5.96 14.34
CA GLN A 116 4.22 7.15 15.17
C GLN A 116 2.74 7.51 15.27
N THR A 117 2.03 7.48 14.15
CA THR A 117 0.62 7.89 14.07
C THR A 117 -0.35 6.78 14.43
N LYS A 118 0.11 5.52 14.46
CA LYS A 118 -0.74 4.33 14.60
C LYS A 118 -1.83 4.27 13.55
N ARG A 119 -1.45 4.59 12.30
CA ARG A 119 -2.36 4.62 11.15
C ARG A 119 -1.71 3.92 9.94
N PRO A 120 -2.52 3.46 8.98
CA PRO A 120 -2.00 3.01 7.70
C PRO A 120 -1.38 4.19 6.93
N VAL A 121 -0.29 3.90 6.22
CA VAL A 121 0.38 4.82 5.28
C VAL A 121 0.52 4.11 3.94
N ALA A 122 0.30 4.82 2.83
CA ALA A 122 0.45 4.28 1.49
C ALA A 122 1.78 4.70 0.85
N ILE A 123 2.38 3.78 0.11
CA ILE A 123 3.44 4.08 -0.85
C ILE A 123 2.86 3.79 -2.22
N LEU A 124 2.66 4.82 -3.01
CA LEU A 124 2.24 4.71 -4.39
C LEU A 124 3.49 4.42 -5.23
N VAL A 125 3.58 3.22 -5.78
CA VAL A 125 4.67 2.83 -6.68
C VAL A 125 4.27 3.26 -8.09
N GLY A 126 4.84 4.39 -8.50
CA GLY A 126 4.78 4.96 -9.84
C GLY A 126 5.88 4.40 -10.73
N ASP A 127 5.87 4.81 -11.99
CA ASP A 127 6.58 4.16 -13.10
C ASP A 127 8.10 3.99 -12.97
N GLU A 128 8.53 2.73 -12.88
CA GLU A 128 9.72 2.17 -13.56
C GLU A 128 9.40 0.85 -14.33
N TYR A 129 8.13 0.43 -14.38
CA TYR A 129 7.71 -0.91 -14.85
C TYR A 129 6.59 -0.89 -15.91
N HIS A 130 6.63 0.06 -16.86
CA HIS A 130 5.97 -0.14 -18.16
C HIS A 130 6.68 -1.18 -19.06
N GLY A 131 7.73 -1.85 -18.59
CA GLY A 131 8.52 -2.83 -19.34
C GLY A 131 8.31 -4.29 -18.93
N PHE A 132 7.10 -4.84 -19.13
CA PHE A 132 6.93 -6.28 -19.36
C PHE A 132 6.08 -6.49 -20.62
N HIS A 133 6.73 -6.22 -21.76
CA HIS A 133 6.40 -6.83 -23.05
C HIS A 133 7.53 -7.78 -23.43
#